data_AF-A0A8C9ZCM5-F1
#
_entry.id   AF-A0A8C9ZCM5-F1
#
_cell.length_a   1.000
_cell.length_b   1.000
_cell.length_c   1.000
_cell.angle_alpha   90.00
_cell.angle_beta   90.00
_cell.angle_gamma   90.00
#
_symmetry.space_group_name_H-M   'P 1'
#
loop_
_entity.id
_entity.type
_entity.pdbx_description
1 polymer ?
#
loop_
_entity_poly.entity_id
_entity_poly.type
_entity_poly.pdbx_seq_one_letter_code
_entity_poly.pdbx_strand_id
1 'polypeptide(L)'
;MSVVKRAVLLTLLLAAIGSFAAAGPEDCHGLNVTLQTKDIHKIFGDWVLVWSITDHDKGNALLPKVTSSHVEFRLRDDKTTVVFTERNMYTHQSCLTYVINMTMPTDPLDSTMTTFPGSMEKDGLLEVYNETATVTFFETCPDCLSMVFKDSEGRFLLNYRREGDHRDVEKLKADHSDHHKLAACLGFPANANPFNYDGAADFCHKKSSPAGPEDCHGLNVTLQTKDMHKIFADWVLVWSVTDHDKGNALLPKVTSSHVEFRLRDDKTTVVFTERNMYTHQACVTYVINMTMPTDPLDSTMTTFPGSMEKDGLLEVYNETATVNFFETCPDCLSMVFKDSEGRFLLNYRREGDHRDVEKLKADHSDHHKLAACLGFPANANPFNYDGAADFCHKKSSPAGPEDCHGLNVTLQTKDMHKIFGDWVLVWSTTDHDGYQALIPKVTSSHVEFRLRDDKKTVTFTERNMYTHQSCVTYVINMTMPIDPLDSTMTTFPGSMEKDGLLEVYNETATVNFFETCPDCLSMIFKDSEGRFLLNYRREGDHRDVEKLKADHSDHHKLAACLGLPANANPFNYDGAADFCHKKSSPEVEPEAS
;
A
#
# COMPACT_ATOMS: atom_id res chain seq x y z
N MET A 1 6.15 -2.56 56.39
CA MET A 1 5.10 -2.56 57.44
C MET A 1 5.38 -1.36 58.33
N SER A 2 4.51 -0.42 58.66
CA SER A 2 3.04 -0.40 58.74
C SER A 2 2.65 1.09 58.96
N VAL A 3 1.81 1.71 58.11
CA VAL A 3 0.41 2.13 58.42
C VAL A 3 0.32 3.55 59.05
N VAL A 4 -0.08 4.59 58.29
CA VAL A 4 -1.46 5.19 58.19
C VAL A 4 -1.70 6.26 59.29
N LYS A 5 -2.37 7.41 59.11
CA LYS A 5 -3.05 8.09 58.00
C LYS A 5 -3.18 9.58 58.36
N ARG A 6 -3.18 10.37 57.30
CA ARG A 6 -3.60 11.78 57.17
C ARG A 6 -4.92 12.11 57.89
N ALA A 7 -4.93 13.27 58.55
CA ALA A 7 -6.13 14.00 58.92
C ALA A 7 -6.22 15.27 58.04
N VAL A 8 -7.28 15.31 57.23
CA VAL A 8 -8.13 16.47 56.91
C VAL A 8 -7.47 17.83 56.67
N LEU A 9 -7.35 18.20 55.39
CA LEU A 9 -7.57 19.58 54.96
C LEU A 9 -8.56 19.56 53.77
N LEU A 10 -9.82 19.88 54.07
CA LEU A 10 -10.91 20.04 53.13
C LEU A 10 -10.97 21.53 52.77
N THR A 11 -10.46 21.91 51.60
CA THR A 11 -10.67 23.25 51.02
C THR A 11 -10.95 23.12 49.52
N LEU A 12 -12.25 23.13 49.21
CA LEU A 12 -12.91 23.77 48.05
C LEU A 12 -12.17 23.69 46.70
N LEU A 13 -12.44 22.61 45.95
CA LEU A 13 -12.55 22.71 44.49
C LEU A 13 -14.05 22.77 44.17
N LEU A 14 -14.55 24.00 44.00
CA LEU A 14 -15.78 24.24 43.25
C LEU A 14 -15.51 23.80 41.81
N ALA A 15 -15.68 22.51 41.54
CA ALA A 15 -16.03 22.08 40.20
C ALA A 15 -17.41 22.68 39.95
N ALA A 16 -17.45 23.75 39.15
CA ALA A 16 -18.67 24.24 38.55
C ALA A 16 -19.22 23.10 37.68
N ILE A 17 -20.01 22.22 38.28
CA ILE A 17 -20.97 21.40 37.56
C ILE A 17 -21.99 22.42 37.07
N GLY A 18 -21.76 22.94 35.86
CA GLY A 18 -22.70 23.79 35.14
C GLY A 18 -24.01 23.03 35.05
N SER A 19 -24.96 23.41 35.91
CA SER A 19 -26.34 22.99 35.75
C SER A 19 -26.80 23.59 34.43
N PHE A 20 -27.19 22.75 33.47
CA PHE A 20 -27.81 23.17 32.22
C PHE A 20 -29.20 23.76 32.52
N ALA A 21 -29.23 24.97 33.07
CA ALA A 21 -30.42 25.79 33.06
C ALA A 21 -30.67 26.25 31.62
N ALA A 22 -31.92 26.27 31.18
CA ALA A 22 -32.28 26.85 29.89
C ALA A 22 -31.72 28.28 29.79
N ALA A 23 -30.99 28.57 28.71
CA ALA A 23 -30.35 29.88 28.51
C ALA A 23 -31.40 31.00 28.60
N GLY A 24 -31.11 32.04 29.38
CA GLY A 24 -31.99 33.20 29.47
C GLY A 24 -31.95 34.04 28.17
N PRO A 25 -32.92 34.93 27.93
CA PRO A 25 -32.94 35.79 26.74
C PRO A 25 -31.68 36.67 26.58
N GLU A 26 -31.02 37.07 27.68
CA GLU A 26 -29.78 37.84 27.63
C GLU A 26 -28.55 36.99 27.27
N ASP A 27 -28.54 35.70 27.61
CA ASP A 27 -27.41 34.80 27.31
C ASP A 27 -27.32 34.44 25.82
N CYS A 28 -28.39 34.70 25.05
CA CYS A 28 -28.48 34.40 23.62
C CYS A 28 -28.26 35.62 22.72
N HIS A 29 -28.07 36.81 23.30
CA HIS A 29 -27.91 38.04 22.55
C HIS A 29 -26.67 37.99 21.65
N GLY A 30 -26.88 38.10 20.33
CA GLY A 30 -25.81 38.08 19.33
C GLY A 30 -25.38 36.69 18.86
N LEU A 31 -25.89 35.61 19.47
CA LEU A 31 -25.56 34.22 19.09
C LEU A 31 -26.51 33.65 18.04
N ASN A 32 -27.78 34.05 18.05
CA ASN A 32 -28.81 33.56 17.14
C ASN A 32 -29.06 34.51 15.95
N VAL A 33 -28.07 35.31 15.58
CA VAL A 33 -28.17 36.26 14.46
C VAL A 33 -28.11 35.50 13.14
N THR A 34 -29.16 35.63 12.34
CA THR A 34 -29.24 34.94 11.04
C THR A 34 -28.47 35.68 9.97
N LEU A 35 -27.84 34.93 9.07
CA LEU A 35 -27.11 35.47 7.94
C LEU A 35 -28.09 36.01 6.91
N GLN A 36 -28.01 37.31 6.62
CA GLN A 36 -28.87 37.96 5.63
C GLN A 36 -28.51 37.53 4.20
N THR A 37 -29.49 37.55 3.30
CA THR A 37 -29.30 37.16 1.88
C THR A 37 -28.16 37.92 1.19
N LYS A 38 -27.90 39.20 1.52
CA LYS A 38 -26.77 39.96 0.95
C LYS A 38 -25.39 39.35 1.29
N ASP A 39 -25.29 38.64 2.41
CA ASP A 39 -24.08 38.02 2.93
C ASP A 39 -24.00 36.51 2.65
N ILE A 40 -24.99 35.96 1.93
CA ILE A 40 -25.09 34.51 1.65
C ILE A 40 -23.87 33.97 0.90
N HIS A 41 -23.16 34.81 0.16
CA HIS A 41 -21.92 34.44 -0.52
C HIS A 41 -20.84 33.86 0.41
N LYS A 42 -20.92 34.15 1.72
CA LYS A 42 -20.00 33.62 2.73
C LYS A 42 -20.12 32.10 2.94
N ILE A 43 -21.25 31.49 2.56
CA ILE A 43 -21.46 30.05 2.72
C ILE A 43 -20.84 29.23 1.58
N PHE A 44 -20.48 29.85 0.46
CA PHE A 44 -19.96 29.14 -0.71
C PHE A 44 -18.59 28.54 -0.42
N GLY A 45 -18.39 27.30 -0.86
CA GLY A 45 -17.17 26.54 -0.60
C GLY A 45 -17.46 25.16 -0.05
N ASP A 46 -16.40 24.56 0.48
CA ASP A 46 -16.33 23.19 0.95
C ASP A 46 -16.19 23.20 2.48
N TRP A 47 -17.01 22.38 3.14
CA TRP A 47 -17.15 22.39 4.58
C TRP A 47 -17.27 20.98 5.14
N VAL A 48 -16.72 20.78 6.33
CA VAL A 48 -16.78 19.51 7.07
C VAL A 48 -17.65 19.68 8.30
N LEU A 49 -18.61 18.77 8.47
CA LEU A 49 -19.46 18.75 9.65
C LEU A 49 -18.62 18.32 10.85
N VAL A 50 -18.53 19.20 11.85
CA VAL A 50 -17.74 18.92 13.07
C VAL A 50 -18.62 18.60 14.27
N TRP A 51 -19.86 19.11 14.26
CA TRP A 51 -20.79 18.92 15.36
C TRP A 51 -22.23 19.04 14.87
N SER A 52 -23.13 18.18 15.37
CA SER A 52 -24.56 18.26 15.02
C SER A 52 -25.47 17.77 16.15
N ILE A 53 -26.65 18.37 16.27
CA ILE A 53 -27.72 17.94 17.18
C ILE A 53 -29.07 18.05 16.49
N THR A 54 -30.05 17.28 16.95
CA THR A 54 -31.40 17.24 16.39
C THR A 54 -32.45 17.19 17.49
N ASP A 55 -33.64 17.71 17.19
CA ASP A 55 -34.81 17.64 18.07
C ASP A 55 -35.79 16.52 17.69
N HIS A 56 -35.39 15.62 16.78
CA HIS A 56 -36.24 14.54 16.28
C HIS A 56 -35.64 13.13 16.45
N ASP A 57 -36.50 12.15 16.74
CA ASP A 57 -36.13 10.76 17.06
C ASP A 57 -35.40 10.05 15.91
N LYS A 58 -35.80 10.23 14.65
CA LYS A 58 -35.06 9.61 13.52
C LYS A 58 -33.65 10.20 13.41
N GLY A 59 -33.51 11.50 13.64
CA GLY A 59 -32.20 12.16 13.67
C GLY A 59 -31.33 11.60 14.79
N ASN A 60 -31.89 11.43 15.98
CA ASN A 60 -31.18 10.85 17.13
C ASN A 60 -30.74 9.39 16.89
N ALA A 61 -31.46 8.63 16.06
CA ALA A 61 -31.06 7.30 15.62
C ALA A 61 -30.05 7.30 14.46
N LEU A 62 -29.98 8.40 13.68
CA LEU A 62 -29.13 8.55 12.51
C LEU A 62 -27.74 9.08 12.86
N LEU A 63 -27.67 10.18 13.62
CA LEU A 63 -26.41 10.88 13.94
C LEU A 63 -25.33 9.96 14.53
N PRO A 64 -25.63 9.00 15.44
CA PRO A 64 -24.62 8.08 15.96
C PRO A 64 -24.02 7.12 14.91
N LYS A 65 -24.66 7.00 13.74
CA LYS A 65 -24.19 6.14 12.65
C LYS A 65 -23.33 6.88 11.65
N VAL A 66 -23.35 8.21 11.64
CA VAL A 66 -22.50 9.04 10.76
C VAL A 66 -21.10 9.11 11.36
N THR A 67 -20.08 8.81 10.57
CA THR A 67 -18.67 8.94 10.98
C THR A 67 -18.08 10.26 10.50
N SER A 68 -18.44 10.70 9.30
CA SER A 68 -18.00 11.97 8.72
C SER A 68 -19.05 12.50 7.74
N SER A 69 -19.05 13.82 7.53
CA SER A 69 -19.89 14.47 6.53
C SER A 69 -19.16 15.66 5.92
N HIS A 70 -19.16 15.71 4.59
CA HIS A 70 -18.58 16.79 3.80
C HIS A 70 -19.66 17.42 2.94
N VAL A 71 -19.73 18.75 2.91
CA VAL A 71 -20.73 19.51 2.15
C VAL A 71 -20.09 20.52 1.21
N GLU A 72 -20.72 20.69 0.05
CA GLU A 72 -20.36 21.70 -0.94
C GLU A 72 -21.55 22.62 -1.16
N PHE A 73 -21.32 23.93 -1.04
CA PHE A 73 -22.25 24.95 -1.48
C PHE A 73 -21.71 25.62 -2.74
N ARG A 74 -22.45 25.52 -3.85
CA ARG A 74 -22.09 26.12 -5.15
C ARG A 74 -23.24 26.93 -5.71
N LEU A 75 -22.99 28.17 -6.09
CA LEU A 75 -23.97 29.03 -6.75
C LEU A 75 -24.13 28.60 -8.23
N ARG A 76 -25.36 28.45 -8.71
CA ARG A 76 -25.65 28.22 -10.13
C ARG A 76 -25.55 29.51 -10.95
N ASP A 77 -25.43 29.35 -12.27
CA ASP A 77 -25.38 30.47 -13.22
C ASP A 77 -26.61 31.39 -13.18
N ASP A 78 -27.76 30.87 -12.71
CA ASP A 78 -28.98 31.65 -12.49
C ASP A 78 -28.85 32.68 -11.36
N LYS A 79 -27.79 32.59 -10.54
CA LYS A 79 -27.49 33.42 -9.37
C LYS A 79 -28.61 33.49 -8.34
N THR A 80 -29.55 32.54 -8.38
CA THR A 80 -30.69 32.45 -7.46
C THR A 80 -30.75 31.10 -6.75
N THR A 81 -30.07 30.09 -7.31
CA THR A 81 -30.08 28.72 -6.81
C THR A 81 -28.68 28.32 -6.32
N VAL A 82 -28.62 27.77 -5.11
CA VAL A 82 -27.43 27.17 -4.53
C VAL A 82 -27.59 25.66 -4.55
N VAL A 83 -26.64 24.95 -5.14
CA VAL A 83 -26.53 23.50 -5.06
C VAL A 83 -25.84 23.15 -3.76
N PHE A 84 -26.55 22.39 -2.91
CA PHE A 84 -26.04 21.77 -1.70
C PHE A 84 -25.75 20.30 -2.00
N THR A 85 -24.47 19.92 -1.99
CA THR A 85 -24.08 18.52 -2.10
C THR A 85 -23.55 18.05 -0.76
N GLU A 86 -24.21 17.10 -0.12
CA GLU A 86 -23.78 16.52 1.15
C GLU A 86 -23.36 15.07 0.94
N ARG A 87 -22.21 14.68 1.47
CA ARG A 87 -21.71 13.30 1.42
C ARG A 87 -21.45 12.80 2.82
N ASN A 88 -22.22 11.79 3.22
CA ASN A 88 -22.19 11.21 4.55
C ASN A 88 -21.55 9.81 4.50
N MET A 89 -20.52 9.61 5.32
CA MET A 89 -19.96 8.28 5.59
C MET A 89 -20.65 7.70 6.82
N TYR A 90 -21.12 6.46 6.72
CA TYR A 90 -21.75 5.75 7.83
C TYR A 90 -20.84 4.65 8.39
N THR A 91 -21.07 4.26 9.66
CA THR A 91 -20.43 3.09 10.27
C THR A 91 -20.67 1.88 9.37
N HIS A 92 -19.61 1.16 8.98
CA HIS A 92 -19.56 0.10 7.94
C HIS A 92 -19.33 0.59 6.49
N GLN A 93 -18.75 1.78 6.29
CA GLN A 93 -18.22 2.30 5.01
C GLN A 93 -19.24 2.48 3.87
N SER A 94 -20.54 2.48 4.15
CA SER A 94 -21.54 2.82 3.13
C SER A 94 -21.56 4.33 2.94
N CYS A 95 -21.23 4.78 1.73
CA CYS A 95 -21.25 6.19 1.35
C CYS A 95 -22.61 6.58 0.77
N LEU A 96 -23.14 7.72 1.21
CA LEU A 96 -24.42 8.24 0.74
C LEU A 96 -24.30 9.72 0.41
N THR A 97 -24.71 10.08 -0.82
CA THR A 97 -24.61 11.46 -1.32
C THR A 97 -25.99 12.04 -1.56
N TYR A 98 -26.25 13.24 -1.05
CA TYR A 98 -27.43 14.03 -1.34
C TYR A 98 -27.03 15.21 -2.22
N VAL A 99 -27.80 15.46 -3.28
CA VAL A 99 -27.67 16.68 -4.10
C VAL A 99 -29.03 17.37 -4.07
N ILE A 100 -29.08 18.53 -3.43
CA ILE A 100 -30.30 19.27 -3.15
C ILE A 100 -30.14 20.69 -3.69
N ASN A 101 -31.17 21.20 -4.35
CA ASN A 101 -31.20 22.58 -4.79
C ASN A 101 -31.88 23.44 -3.72
N MET A 102 -31.27 24.58 -3.39
CA MET A 102 -31.81 25.56 -2.45
C MET A 102 -32.01 26.89 -3.18
N THR A 103 -33.18 27.50 -3.02
CA THR A 103 -33.44 28.82 -3.61
C THR A 103 -33.21 29.92 -2.59
N MET A 104 -32.48 30.95 -3.00
CA MET A 104 -32.24 32.14 -2.18
C MET A 104 -33.54 32.95 -2.00
N PRO A 105 -33.75 33.56 -0.83
CA PRO A 105 -34.89 34.44 -0.62
C PRO A 105 -34.86 35.62 -1.59
N THR A 106 -36.03 36.08 -2.02
CA THR A 106 -36.14 37.27 -2.87
C THR A 106 -36.06 38.56 -2.06
N ASP A 107 -36.37 38.52 -0.76
CA ASP A 107 -36.19 39.65 0.15
C ASP A 107 -34.76 39.64 0.72
N PRO A 108 -33.96 40.71 0.50
CA PRO A 108 -32.59 40.80 0.99
C PRO A 108 -32.45 40.77 2.53
N LEU A 109 -33.55 41.02 3.26
CA LEU A 109 -33.61 40.96 4.72
C LEU A 109 -34.01 39.57 5.25
N ASP A 110 -34.54 38.70 4.39
CA ASP A 110 -34.81 37.31 4.75
C ASP A 110 -33.51 36.50 4.80
N SER A 111 -33.53 35.44 5.60
CA SER A 111 -32.39 34.58 5.91
C SER A 111 -32.70 33.09 5.70
N THR A 112 -33.92 32.75 5.26
CA THR A 112 -34.38 31.35 5.17
C THR A 112 -34.49 30.88 3.73
N MET A 113 -33.61 29.97 3.32
CA MET A 113 -33.67 29.32 2.02
C MET A 113 -34.68 28.17 2.03
N THR A 114 -35.26 27.85 0.87
CA THR A 114 -36.14 26.68 0.72
C THR A 114 -35.47 25.66 -0.18
N THR A 115 -35.52 24.38 0.19
CA THR A 115 -35.01 23.28 -0.63
C THR A 115 -36.11 22.67 -1.49
N PHE A 116 -35.70 22.13 -2.64
CA PHE A 116 -36.55 21.41 -3.57
C PHE A 116 -36.13 19.94 -3.66
N PRO A 117 -37.02 19.04 -4.13
CA PRO A 117 -36.69 17.65 -4.38
C PRO A 117 -35.36 17.51 -5.11
N GLY A 118 -34.46 16.76 -4.50
CA GLY A 118 -33.11 16.52 -4.97
C GLY A 118 -32.94 15.08 -5.44
N SER A 119 -31.69 14.64 -5.44
CA SER A 119 -31.32 13.25 -5.67
C SER A 119 -30.51 12.71 -4.51
N MET A 120 -30.72 11.43 -4.19
CA MET A 120 -29.91 10.65 -3.27
C MET A 120 -29.16 9.61 -4.08
N GLU A 121 -27.85 9.50 -3.92
CA GLU A 121 -27.05 8.41 -4.45
C GLU A 121 -26.62 7.49 -3.31
N LYS A 122 -26.97 6.22 -3.43
CA LYS A 122 -26.52 5.16 -2.51
C LYS A 122 -25.96 4.01 -3.34
N ASP A 123 -24.71 3.63 -3.07
CA ASP A 123 -24.04 2.52 -3.76
C ASP A 123 -24.04 2.65 -5.31
N GLY A 124 -24.03 3.89 -5.83
CA GLY A 124 -24.06 4.18 -7.27
C GLY A 124 -25.48 4.17 -7.90
N LEU A 125 -26.52 3.89 -7.12
CA LEU A 125 -27.92 4.02 -7.55
C LEU A 125 -28.45 5.42 -7.21
N LEU A 126 -28.89 6.15 -8.23
CA LEU A 126 -29.49 7.47 -8.08
C LEU A 126 -31.01 7.32 -7.86
N GLU A 127 -31.47 7.77 -6.71
CA GLU A 127 -32.88 7.81 -6.31
C GLU A 127 -33.37 9.26 -6.18
N VAL A 128 -34.67 9.47 -6.35
CA VAL A 128 -35.29 10.79 -6.13
C VAL A 128 -35.40 11.03 -4.63
N TYR A 129 -34.82 12.13 -4.16
CA TYR A 129 -34.95 12.57 -2.78
C TYR A 129 -36.05 13.63 -2.68
N ASN A 130 -37.28 13.19 -2.38
CA ASN A 130 -38.47 14.03 -2.44
C ASN A 130 -38.81 14.68 -1.09
N GLU A 131 -37.86 15.40 -0.53
CA GLU A 131 -38.00 16.11 0.75
C GLU A 131 -37.84 17.62 0.50
N THR A 132 -38.71 18.41 1.12
CA THR A 132 -38.62 19.88 1.13
C THR A 132 -38.30 20.35 2.53
N ALA A 133 -37.30 21.21 2.64
CA ALA A 133 -36.81 21.74 3.89
C ALA A 133 -36.65 23.26 3.83
N THR A 134 -36.55 23.87 5.00
CA THR A 134 -36.14 25.25 5.20
C THR A 134 -34.76 25.26 5.80
N VAL A 135 -33.91 26.15 5.32
CA VAL A 135 -32.50 26.23 5.74
C VAL A 135 -32.20 27.65 6.19
N THR A 136 -31.74 27.80 7.43
CA THR A 136 -31.36 29.09 8.00
C THR A 136 -29.89 29.05 8.40
N PHE A 137 -29.11 30.00 7.90
CA PHE A 137 -27.70 30.17 8.25
C PHE A 137 -27.53 31.24 9.33
N PHE A 138 -26.47 31.13 10.12
CA PHE A 138 -26.16 32.08 11.20
C PHE A 138 -24.85 32.81 10.94
N GLU A 139 -24.74 34.03 11.44
CA GLU A 139 -23.49 34.78 11.44
C GLU A 139 -22.47 34.08 12.34
N THR A 140 -21.32 33.74 11.77
CA THR A 140 -20.24 33.00 12.46
C THR A 140 -18.87 33.55 12.03
N CYS A 141 -17.78 32.88 12.40
CA CYS A 141 -16.43 33.26 11.98
C CYS A 141 -16.16 32.94 10.49
N PRO A 142 -15.10 33.49 9.85
CA PRO A 142 -14.79 33.25 8.43
C PRO A 142 -14.65 31.77 8.03
N ASP A 143 -14.20 30.93 8.97
CA ASP A 143 -13.96 29.50 8.77
C ASP A 143 -14.91 28.62 9.62
N CYS A 144 -16.05 29.21 9.99
CA CYS A 144 -17.16 28.58 10.68
C CYS A 144 -18.39 28.62 9.79
N LEU A 145 -19.28 27.63 9.91
CA LEU A 145 -20.62 27.73 9.35
C LEU A 145 -21.61 27.04 10.28
N SER A 146 -22.68 27.73 10.65
CA SER A 146 -23.78 27.16 11.43
C SER A 146 -25.06 27.23 10.61
N MET A 147 -25.75 26.09 10.52
CA MET A 147 -26.94 25.92 9.70
C MET A 147 -28.02 25.19 10.49
N VAL A 148 -29.25 25.69 10.45
CA VAL A 148 -30.44 24.91 10.84
C VAL A 148 -31.11 24.39 9.57
N PHE A 149 -31.16 23.07 9.44
CA PHE A 149 -31.93 22.38 8.41
C PHE A 149 -33.22 21.86 9.04
N LYS A 150 -34.37 22.24 8.48
CA LYS A 150 -35.69 21.88 9.00
C LYS A 150 -36.57 21.30 7.91
N ASP A 151 -36.92 20.03 8.03
CA ASP A 151 -37.84 19.32 7.14
C ASP A 151 -39.18 19.05 7.85
N SER A 152 -40.01 18.15 7.28
CA SER A 152 -41.28 17.73 7.88
C SER A 152 -41.12 16.87 9.13
N GLU A 153 -39.93 16.31 9.37
CA GLU A 153 -39.64 15.35 10.44
C GLU A 153 -39.01 16.04 11.65
N GLY A 154 -38.24 17.11 11.46
CA GLY A 154 -37.69 17.89 12.57
C GLY A 154 -36.64 18.91 12.15
N ARG A 155 -35.77 19.28 13.10
CA ARG A 155 -34.65 20.20 12.89
C ARG A 155 -33.32 19.52 13.19
N PHE A 156 -32.31 19.90 12.42
CA PHE A 156 -30.90 19.64 12.68
C PHE A 156 -30.19 20.98 12.80
N LEU A 157 -29.41 21.15 13.87
CA LEU A 157 -28.41 22.21 13.96
C LEU A 157 -27.06 21.59 13.59
N LEU A 158 -26.49 22.08 12.50
CA LEU A 158 -25.28 21.56 11.87
C LEU A 158 -24.20 22.64 11.95
N ASN A 159 -23.08 22.31 12.59
CA ASN A 159 -21.92 23.19 12.72
C ASN A 159 -20.75 22.61 11.93
N TYR A 160 -20.21 23.41 11.03
CA TYR A 160 -19.15 23.04 10.11
C TYR A 160 -17.90 23.89 10.29
N ARG A 161 -16.77 23.32 9.86
CA ARG A 161 -15.50 24.01 9.63
C ARG A 161 -15.18 24.02 8.15
N ARG A 162 -14.46 25.04 7.70
CA ARG A 162 -13.95 25.08 6.32
C ARG A 162 -13.04 23.87 6.07
N GLU A 163 -13.07 23.34 4.85
CA GLU A 163 -12.17 22.26 4.44
C GLU A 163 -10.72 22.59 4.81
N GLY A 164 -10.03 21.66 5.47
CA GLY A 164 -8.67 21.85 6.01
C GLY A 164 -8.59 22.32 7.47
N ASP A 165 -9.58 23.06 7.98
CA ASP A 165 -9.58 23.61 9.35
C ASP A 165 -10.20 22.67 10.40
N HIS A 166 -10.67 21.50 9.98
CA HIS A 166 -11.32 20.49 10.83
C HIS A 166 -10.32 19.52 11.51
N ARG A 167 -9.01 19.65 11.27
CA ARG A 167 -7.99 18.67 11.71
C ARG A 167 -7.53 18.85 13.15
N ASP A 168 -7.72 20.04 13.73
CA ASP A 168 -7.34 20.33 15.12
C ASP A 168 -8.46 19.90 16.08
N VAL A 169 -8.41 18.64 16.51
CA VAL A 169 -9.41 18.02 17.40
C VAL A 169 -9.57 18.76 18.72
N GLU A 170 -8.49 19.32 19.27
CA GLU A 170 -8.56 20.03 20.55
C GLU A 170 -9.27 21.38 20.39
N LYS A 171 -9.05 22.06 19.27
CA LYS A 171 -9.84 23.25 18.90
C LYS A 171 -11.32 22.90 18.72
N LEU A 172 -11.64 21.81 18.03
CA LEU A 172 -13.04 21.38 17.86
C LEU A 172 -13.73 21.15 19.21
N LYS A 173 -13.06 20.45 20.14
CA LYS A 173 -13.59 20.21 21.49
C LYS A 173 -13.79 21.50 22.28
N ALA A 174 -12.89 22.47 22.14
CA ALA A 174 -13.02 23.77 22.80
C ALA A 174 -14.29 24.52 22.32
N ASP A 175 -14.61 24.39 21.04
CA ASP A 175 -15.78 25.03 20.42
C ASP A 175 -17.12 24.37 20.80
N HIS A 176 -17.11 23.13 21.31
CA HIS A 176 -18.34 22.41 21.70
C HIS A 176 -19.19 23.20 22.69
N SER A 177 -18.55 23.95 23.61
CA SER A 177 -19.29 24.77 24.58
C SER A 177 -20.13 25.86 23.91
N ASP A 178 -19.65 26.43 22.81
CA ASP A 178 -20.37 27.46 22.06
C ASP A 178 -21.44 26.85 21.16
N HIS A 179 -21.20 25.67 20.58
CA HIS A 179 -22.23 24.90 19.86
C HIS A 179 -23.41 24.55 20.78
N HIS A 180 -23.13 24.10 22.01
CA HIS A 180 -24.16 23.80 23.01
C HIS A 180 -24.95 25.06 23.43
N LYS A 181 -24.30 26.22 23.56
CA LYS A 181 -24.99 27.48 23.84
C LYS A 181 -25.92 27.88 22.69
N LEU A 182 -25.45 27.82 21.45
CA LEU A 182 -26.28 28.10 20.27
C LEU A 182 -27.48 27.13 20.20
N ALA A 183 -27.26 25.84 20.44
CA ALA A 183 -28.32 24.83 20.50
C ALA A 183 -29.38 25.16 21.56
N ALA A 184 -28.95 25.56 22.77
CA ALA A 184 -29.84 25.96 23.85
C ALA A 184 -30.66 27.22 23.47
N CYS A 185 -30.01 28.21 22.85
CA CYS A 185 -30.66 29.44 22.38
C CYS A 185 -31.69 29.19 21.26
N LEU A 186 -31.50 28.14 20.47
CA LEU A 186 -32.42 27.72 19.41
C LEU A 186 -33.47 26.69 19.90
N GLY A 187 -33.42 26.33 21.19
CA GLY A 187 -34.37 25.43 21.84
C GLY A 187 -34.19 23.96 21.49
N PHE A 188 -32.97 23.51 21.16
CA PHE A 188 -32.68 22.08 20.99
C PHE A 188 -32.62 21.36 22.35
N PRO A 189 -32.93 20.05 22.41
CA PRO A 189 -32.95 19.31 23.66
C PRO A 189 -31.56 19.22 24.31
N ALA A 190 -31.44 19.59 25.58
CA ALA A 190 -30.16 19.55 26.32
C ALA A 190 -29.64 18.12 26.57
N ASN A 191 -30.50 17.11 26.43
CA ASN A 191 -30.19 15.70 26.67
C ASN A 191 -30.00 14.88 25.38
N ALA A 192 -30.05 15.51 24.19
CA ALA A 192 -29.75 14.82 22.94
C ALA A 192 -28.23 14.57 22.83
N ASN A 193 -27.85 13.41 22.30
CA ASN A 193 -26.44 13.06 22.12
C ASN A 193 -25.95 13.64 20.79
N PRO A 194 -25.06 14.64 20.80
CA PRO A 194 -24.62 15.26 19.56
C PRO A 194 -23.69 14.32 18.78
N PHE A 195 -23.70 14.47 17.45
CA PHE A 195 -22.60 14.02 16.60
C PHE A 195 -21.37 14.89 16.89
N ASN A 196 -20.20 14.26 17.00
CA ASN A 196 -18.92 14.94 17.15
C ASN A 196 -17.94 14.30 16.16
N TYR A 197 -17.34 15.10 15.30
CA TYR A 197 -16.30 14.62 14.39
C TYR A 197 -15.01 14.34 15.17
N ASP A 198 -14.35 13.22 14.87
CA ASP A 198 -13.15 12.77 15.56
C ASP A 198 -11.85 13.37 15.01
N GLY A 199 -11.93 14.13 13.91
CA GLY A 199 -10.78 14.72 13.21
C GLY A 199 -9.98 13.76 12.34
N ALA A 200 -10.38 12.48 12.27
CA ALA A 200 -9.60 11.41 11.63
C ALA A 200 -10.43 10.54 10.68
N ALA A 201 -11.76 10.48 10.83
CA ALA A 201 -12.62 9.68 10.01
C ALA A 201 -12.58 10.16 8.55
N ASP A 202 -12.40 9.18 7.65
CA ASP A 202 -12.32 9.39 6.21
C ASP A 202 -13.66 9.84 5.64
N PHE A 203 -13.63 10.50 4.48
CA PHE A 203 -14.81 11.07 3.83
C PHE A 203 -15.27 10.23 2.65
N CYS A 204 -16.54 10.42 2.32
CA CYS A 204 -17.04 10.06 1.00
C CYS A 204 -16.33 10.88 -0.08
N HIS A 205 -15.38 10.28 -0.78
CA HIS A 205 -14.82 10.91 -1.96
C HIS A 205 -15.85 10.95 -3.09
N LYS A 206 -15.82 12.02 -3.90
CA LYS A 206 -16.70 12.19 -5.06
C LYS A 206 -16.59 10.95 -5.96
N LYS A 207 -17.62 10.09 -5.96
CA LYS A 207 -17.81 9.14 -7.04
C LYS A 207 -18.06 9.95 -8.30
N SER A 208 -17.25 9.73 -9.31
CA SER A 208 -17.37 10.41 -10.60
C SER A 208 -18.77 10.20 -11.15
N SER A 209 -19.60 11.25 -11.17
CA SER A 209 -20.78 11.31 -12.04
C SER A 209 -20.33 11.02 -13.48
N PRO A 210 -21.20 10.45 -14.34
CA PRO A 210 -20.86 10.31 -15.76
C PRO A 210 -20.50 11.69 -16.28
N ALA A 211 -19.22 11.86 -16.64
CA ALA A 211 -18.70 13.15 -17.04
C ALA A 211 -19.45 13.64 -18.27
N GLY A 212 -19.91 14.89 -18.23
CA GLY A 212 -20.51 15.51 -19.40
C GLY A 212 -19.47 15.67 -20.52
N PRO A 213 -19.88 15.83 -21.79
CA PRO A 213 -18.95 16.01 -22.91
C PRO A 213 -17.96 17.18 -22.74
N GLU A 214 -18.35 18.23 -22.00
CA GLU A 214 -17.48 19.38 -21.71
C GLU A 214 -16.45 19.10 -20.60
N ASP A 215 -16.76 18.24 -19.63
CA ASP A 215 -15.85 17.88 -18.52
C ASP A 215 -14.75 16.89 -18.95
N CYS A 216 -14.89 16.25 -20.12
CA CYS A 216 -13.91 15.30 -20.66
C CYS A 216 -12.90 15.92 -21.62
N HIS A 217 -13.06 17.21 -21.93
CA HIS A 217 -12.23 17.88 -22.92
C HIS A 217 -10.77 17.97 -22.43
N GLY A 218 -9.85 17.29 -23.12
CA GLY A 218 -8.42 17.26 -22.79
C GLY A 218 -7.97 16.07 -21.92
N LEU A 219 -8.89 15.35 -21.29
CA LEU A 219 -8.57 14.18 -20.45
C LEU A 219 -8.47 12.87 -21.26
N ASN A 220 -9.23 12.76 -22.35
CA ASN A 220 -9.25 11.57 -23.21
C ASN A 220 -8.30 11.67 -24.42
N VAL A 221 -7.32 12.57 -24.37
CA VAL A 221 -6.37 12.78 -25.47
C VAL A 221 -5.35 11.66 -25.45
N THR A 222 -5.35 10.85 -26.52
CA THR A 222 -4.40 9.75 -26.66
C THR A 222 -3.03 10.26 -27.09
N LEU A 223 -1.99 9.62 -26.56
CA LEU A 223 -0.59 9.84 -26.95
C LEU A 223 -0.40 9.41 -28.41
N GLN A 224 0.03 10.36 -29.23
CA GLN A 224 0.40 10.09 -30.63
C GLN A 224 1.74 9.36 -30.70
N THR A 225 1.95 8.62 -31.78
CA THR A 225 3.18 7.85 -32.03
C THR A 225 4.47 8.67 -31.87
N LYS A 226 4.47 9.96 -32.25
CA LYS A 226 5.64 10.86 -32.07
C LYS A 226 6.03 11.08 -30.60
N ASP A 227 5.06 11.00 -29.69
CA ASP A 227 5.20 11.24 -28.26
C ASP A 227 5.31 9.94 -27.45
N MET A 228 5.26 8.78 -28.12
CA MET A 228 5.29 7.46 -27.46
C MET A 228 6.60 7.20 -26.70
N HIS A 229 7.66 7.96 -26.99
CA HIS A 229 8.90 7.91 -26.21
C HIS A 229 8.70 8.23 -24.71
N LYS A 230 7.61 8.93 -24.36
CA LYS A 230 7.25 9.27 -22.97
C LYS A 230 6.90 8.04 -22.12
N ILE A 231 6.49 6.91 -22.73
CA ILE A 231 6.08 5.72 -21.98
C ILE A 231 7.28 4.88 -21.49
N PHE A 232 8.47 5.08 -22.06
CA PHE A 232 9.65 4.26 -21.76
C PHE A 232 10.27 4.61 -20.40
N ALA A 233 9.78 3.94 -19.36
CA ALA A 233 10.30 4.03 -18.01
C ALA A 233 9.86 2.80 -17.20
N ASP A 234 10.19 2.83 -15.92
CA ASP A 234 9.67 1.93 -14.90
C ASP A 234 8.54 2.64 -14.18
N TRP A 235 7.42 1.94 -14.03
CA TRP A 235 6.19 2.50 -13.51
C TRP A 235 5.54 1.58 -12.48
N VAL A 236 4.89 2.18 -11.50
CA VAL A 236 4.09 1.51 -10.47
C VAL A 236 2.63 1.76 -10.73
N LEU A 237 1.83 0.68 -10.76
CA LEU A 237 0.38 0.80 -10.84
C LEU A 237 -0.14 1.36 -9.52
N VAL A 238 -0.79 2.52 -9.58
CA VAL A 238 -1.33 3.17 -8.38
C VAL A 238 -2.84 3.06 -8.28
N TRP A 239 -3.51 2.94 -9.41
CA TRP A 239 -4.97 2.83 -9.48
C TRP A 239 -5.39 2.09 -10.75
N SER A 240 -6.39 1.21 -10.67
CA SER A 240 -6.93 0.52 -11.85
C SER A 240 -8.42 0.20 -11.72
N VAL A 241 -9.14 0.25 -12.84
CA VAL A 241 -10.55 -0.15 -12.94
C VAL A 241 -10.79 -0.94 -14.22
N THR A 242 -11.82 -1.77 -14.24
CA THR A 242 -12.11 -2.64 -15.37
C THR A 242 -13.61 -2.87 -15.58
N ASP A 243 -14.01 -3.01 -16.84
CA ASP A 243 -15.31 -3.57 -17.24
C ASP A 243 -15.20 -5.04 -17.68
N HIS A 244 -14.02 -5.66 -17.45
CA HIS A 244 -13.74 -7.06 -17.73
C HIS A 244 -14.15 -7.93 -16.52
N ASP A 245 -14.97 -8.96 -16.75
CA ASP A 245 -15.49 -9.83 -15.68
C ASP A 245 -14.38 -10.54 -14.89
N LYS A 246 -13.42 -11.19 -15.57
CA LYS A 246 -12.24 -11.78 -14.89
C LYS A 246 -11.40 -10.72 -14.19
N GLY A 247 -11.24 -9.54 -14.81
CA GLY A 247 -10.56 -8.39 -14.22
C GLY A 247 -11.14 -7.99 -12.87
N ASN A 248 -12.47 -7.89 -12.77
CA ASN A 248 -13.17 -7.57 -11.53
C ASN A 248 -12.93 -8.59 -10.41
N ALA A 249 -12.67 -9.86 -10.76
CA ALA A 249 -12.29 -10.90 -9.79
C ALA A 249 -10.79 -10.94 -9.47
N LEU A 250 -9.95 -10.37 -10.34
CA LEU A 250 -8.49 -10.35 -10.24
C LEU A 250 -7.96 -9.14 -9.49
N LEU A 251 -8.41 -7.92 -9.84
CA LEU A 251 -7.92 -6.66 -9.27
C LEU A 251 -7.94 -6.63 -7.74
N PRO A 252 -8.98 -7.12 -7.03
CA PRO A 252 -8.99 -7.15 -5.56
C PRO A 252 -7.92 -8.05 -4.93
N LYS A 253 -7.31 -8.95 -5.72
CA LYS A 253 -6.28 -9.87 -5.25
C LYS A 253 -4.87 -9.33 -5.46
N VAL A 254 -4.70 -8.30 -6.30
CA VAL A 254 -3.41 -7.67 -6.57
C VAL A 254 -3.06 -6.77 -5.39
N THR A 255 -1.86 -6.91 -4.85
CA THR A 255 -1.33 -6.03 -3.78
C THR A 255 -0.45 -4.94 -4.35
N SER A 256 0.34 -5.26 -5.37
CA SER A 256 1.21 -4.32 -6.08
C SER A 256 1.43 -4.77 -7.52
N SER A 257 1.74 -3.81 -8.39
CA SER A 257 2.10 -4.08 -9.77
C SER A 257 3.15 -3.10 -10.26
N HIS A 258 4.21 -3.62 -10.86
CA HIS A 258 5.31 -2.86 -11.45
C HIS A 258 5.43 -3.21 -12.93
N VAL A 259 5.52 -2.18 -13.78
CA VAL A 259 5.60 -2.33 -15.23
C VAL A 259 6.83 -1.65 -15.82
N GLU A 260 7.43 -2.31 -16.82
CA GLU A 260 8.53 -1.78 -17.61
C GLU A 260 8.11 -1.69 -19.07
N PHE A 261 8.28 -0.51 -19.68
CA PHE A 261 8.19 -0.36 -21.13
C PHE A 261 9.59 -0.15 -21.69
N ARG A 262 10.00 -1.02 -22.61
CA ARG A 262 11.32 -0.94 -23.28
C ARG A 262 11.15 -1.07 -24.79
N LEU A 263 11.73 -0.14 -25.55
CA LEU A 263 11.77 -0.21 -27.00
C LEU A 263 12.84 -1.21 -27.44
N ARG A 264 12.52 -2.13 -28.36
CA ARG A 264 13.49 -3.05 -28.95
C ARG A 264 14.38 -2.33 -29.97
N ASP A 265 15.50 -2.97 -30.31
CA ASP A 265 16.45 -2.48 -31.31
C ASP A 265 15.83 -2.26 -32.71
N ASP A 266 14.73 -2.97 -33.01
CA ASP A 266 13.96 -2.81 -34.24
C ASP A 266 13.19 -1.47 -34.31
N LYS A 267 13.11 -0.73 -33.20
CA LYS A 267 12.41 0.55 -33.01
C LYS A 267 10.90 0.52 -33.35
N THR A 268 10.34 -0.66 -33.52
CA THR A 268 8.93 -0.87 -33.90
C THR A 268 8.18 -1.71 -32.88
N THR A 269 8.92 -2.45 -32.03
CA THR A 269 8.37 -3.29 -30.98
C THR A 269 8.67 -2.72 -29.61
N VAL A 270 7.66 -2.60 -28.76
CA VAL A 270 7.81 -2.29 -27.34
C VAL A 270 7.57 -3.56 -26.54
N VAL A 271 8.47 -3.87 -25.62
CA VAL A 271 8.30 -4.93 -24.63
C VAL A 271 7.67 -4.31 -23.39
N PHE A 272 6.49 -4.81 -23.03
CA PHE A 272 5.79 -4.53 -21.79
C PHE A 272 6.02 -5.69 -20.83
N THR A 273 6.72 -5.42 -19.74
CA THR A 273 6.92 -6.41 -18.67
C THR A 273 6.16 -5.98 -17.44
N GLU A 274 5.11 -6.70 -17.07
CA GLU A 274 4.31 -6.44 -15.88
C GLU A 274 4.56 -7.50 -14.82
N ARG A 275 4.79 -7.08 -13.58
CA ARG A 275 4.98 -7.98 -12.45
C ARG A 275 3.94 -7.67 -11.39
N ASN A 276 3.03 -8.62 -11.18
CA ASN A 276 1.92 -8.51 -10.25
C ASN A 276 2.19 -9.37 -9.01
N MET A 277 2.09 -8.77 -7.84
CA MET A 277 2.08 -9.48 -6.57
C MET A 277 0.63 -9.70 -6.13
N TYR A 278 0.29 -10.93 -5.76
CA TYR A 278 -1.06 -11.28 -5.30
C TYR A 278 -1.10 -11.58 -3.81
N THR A 279 -2.28 -11.43 -3.22
CA THR A 279 -2.62 -11.90 -1.87
C THR A 279 -2.19 -13.36 -1.71
N HIS A 280 -1.34 -13.63 -0.70
CA HIS A 280 -0.59 -14.90 -0.47
C HIS A 280 0.76 -15.05 -1.22
N GLN A 281 1.44 -13.95 -1.55
CA GLN A 281 2.83 -13.88 -2.05
C GLN A 281 3.14 -14.61 -3.38
N ALA A 282 2.12 -14.97 -4.16
CA ALA A 282 2.36 -15.47 -5.51
C ALA A 282 2.75 -14.31 -6.44
N CYS A 283 3.95 -14.38 -7.03
CA CYS A 283 4.42 -13.42 -8.03
C CYS A 283 4.16 -13.95 -9.44
N VAL A 284 3.52 -13.13 -10.26
CA VAL A 284 3.27 -13.43 -11.69
C VAL A 284 3.87 -12.34 -12.55
N THR A 285 4.65 -12.75 -13.56
CA THR A 285 5.25 -11.83 -14.54
C THR A 285 4.64 -12.07 -15.91
N TYR A 286 4.17 -11.01 -16.55
CA TYR A 286 3.71 -11.01 -17.93
C TYR A 286 4.74 -10.27 -18.79
N VAL A 287 5.18 -10.90 -19.87
CA VAL A 287 6.01 -10.26 -20.89
C VAL A 287 5.22 -10.25 -22.18
N ILE A 288 4.71 -9.08 -22.55
CA ILE A 288 3.85 -8.88 -23.72
C ILE A 288 4.59 -7.97 -24.68
N ASN A 289 4.57 -8.34 -25.95
CA ASN A 289 5.11 -7.47 -26.98
C ASN A 289 3.99 -6.66 -27.63
N MET A 290 4.29 -5.39 -27.91
CA MET A 290 3.37 -4.44 -28.51
C MET A 290 4.00 -3.86 -29.78
N THR A 291 3.22 -3.72 -30.83
CA THR A 291 3.68 -3.11 -32.09
C THR A 291 3.33 -1.61 -32.09
N MET A 292 4.31 -0.77 -32.38
CA MET A 292 4.14 0.66 -32.58
C MET A 292 3.28 0.92 -33.83
N PRO A 293 2.39 1.94 -33.81
CA PRO A 293 1.69 2.35 -35.01
C PRO A 293 2.68 2.90 -36.05
N THR A 294 2.41 2.66 -37.33
CA THR A 294 3.24 3.19 -38.42
C THR A 294 2.83 4.60 -38.83
N ASP A 295 1.59 5.01 -38.56
CA ASP A 295 1.10 6.36 -38.78
C ASP A 295 1.45 7.26 -37.57
N PRO A 296 2.18 8.37 -37.76
CA PRO A 296 2.56 9.27 -36.68
C PRO A 296 1.38 9.91 -35.92
N LEU A 297 0.18 9.94 -36.53
CA LEU A 297 -1.06 10.45 -35.92
C LEU A 297 -1.89 9.36 -35.24
N ASP A 298 -1.56 8.09 -35.45
CA ASP A 298 -2.18 6.98 -34.73
C ASP A 298 -1.61 6.88 -33.31
N SER A 299 -2.40 6.27 -32.43
CA SER A 299 -2.18 6.13 -30.98
C SER A 299 -2.49 4.72 -30.47
N THR A 300 -2.89 3.79 -31.34
CA THR A 300 -3.31 2.45 -30.94
C THR A 300 -2.23 1.42 -31.21
N MET A 301 -1.65 0.87 -30.16
CA MET A 301 -0.72 -0.26 -30.25
C MET A 301 -1.48 -1.58 -30.25
N THR A 302 -0.91 -2.61 -30.87
CA THR A 302 -1.47 -3.96 -30.87
C THR A 302 -0.54 -4.92 -30.17
N THR A 303 -1.08 -5.73 -29.26
CA THR A 303 -0.33 -6.79 -28.60
C THR A 303 -0.35 -8.07 -29.42
N PHE A 304 0.69 -8.86 -29.27
CA PHE A 304 0.81 -10.19 -29.84
C PHE A 304 1.31 -11.18 -28.78
N PRO A 305 1.20 -12.50 -29.03
CA PRO A 305 1.46 -13.52 -28.02
C PRO A 305 2.74 -13.27 -27.24
N GLY A 306 2.57 -13.22 -25.93
CA GLY A 306 3.63 -13.03 -24.96
C GLY A 306 3.92 -14.30 -24.18
N SER A 307 4.52 -14.13 -23.02
CA SER A 307 4.71 -15.19 -22.04
C SER A 307 4.24 -14.74 -20.67
N MET A 308 3.64 -15.66 -19.93
CA MET A 308 3.29 -15.49 -18.53
C MET A 308 4.17 -16.41 -17.72
N GLU A 309 4.78 -15.90 -16.66
CA GLU A 309 5.54 -16.68 -15.69
C GLU A 309 4.83 -16.65 -14.35
N LYS A 310 4.41 -17.81 -13.85
CA LYS A 310 3.77 -17.96 -12.54
C LYS A 310 4.50 -19.04 -11.77
N ASP A 311 4.92 -18.73 -10.54
CA ASP A 311 5.62 -19.68 -9.66
C ASP A 311 6.85 -20.34 -10.34
N GLY A 312 7.44 -19.62 -11.31
CA GLY A 312 8.60 -20.08 -12.07
C GLY A 312 8.32 -20.96 -13.28
N LEU A 313 7.06 -21.24 -13.59
CA LEU A 313 6.64 -21.91 -14.80
C LEU A 313 6.33 -20.87 -15.89
N LEU A 314 7.03 -20.96 -17.02
CA LEU A 314 6.79 -20.11 -18.19
C LEU A 314 5.71 -20.74 -19.07
N GLU A 315 4.62 -20.03 -19.27
CA GLU A 315 3.48 -20.39 -20.10
C GLU A 315 3.33 -19.41 -21.26
N VAL A 316 2.78 -19.89 -22.37
CA VAL A 316 2.46 -19.02 -23.51
C VAL A 316 1.23 -18.18 -23.16
N TYR A 317 1.36 -16.87 -23.28
CA TYR A 317 0.26 -15.93 -23.04
C TYR A 317 -0.31 -15.46 -24.39
N ASN A 318 -1.33 -16.17 -24.87
CA ASN A 318 -1.96 -15.95 -26.16
C ASN A 318 -3.11 -14.93 -26.09
N GLU A 319 -2.81 -13.69 -25.71
CA GLU A 319 -3.79 -12.61 -25.78
C GLU A 319 -3.39 -11.54 -26.80
N THR A 320 -4.37 -11.19 -27.63
CA THR A 320 -4.29 -10.05 -28.55
C THR A 320 -5.21 -8.96 -28.04
N ALA A 321 -4.63 -7.80 -27.82
CA ALA A 321 -5.30 -6.62 -27.28
C ALA A 321 -4.88 -5.38 -28.05
N THR A 322 -5.71 -4.34 -27.96
CA THR A 322 -5.37 -2.98 -28.36
C THR A 322 -5.01 -2.17 -27.14
N VAL A 323 -3.98 -1.35 -27.24
CA VAL A 323 -3.48 -0.52 -26.15
C VAL A 323 -3.45 0.94 -26.57
N ASN A 324 -4.02 1.81 -25.75
CA ASN A 324 -3.95 3.26 -25.92
C ASN A 324 -3.36 3.90 -24.67
N PHE A 325 -2.44 4.84 -24.85
CA PHE A 325 -1.88 5.64 -23.76
C PHE A 325 -2.45 7.06 -23.80
N PHE A 326 -2.54 7.72 -22.65
CA PHE A 326 -3.11 9.06 -22.52
C PHE A 326 -2.10 10.02 -21.91
N GLU A 327 -2.14 11.27 -22.36
CA GLU A 327 -1.28 12.33 -21.81
C GLU A 327 -1.87 12.83 -20.48
N THR A 328 -1.12 12.66 -19.38
CA THR A 328 -1.55 13.10 -18.05
C THR A 328 -0.58 14.11 -17.44
N CYS A 329 0.58 13.66 -16.96
CA CYS A 329 1.62 14.52 -16.37
C CYS A 329 3.03 13.95 -16.61
N PRO A 330 4.12 14.67 -16.29
CA PRO A 330 5.49 14.21 -16.55
C PRO A 330 5.86 12.85 -15.92
N ASP A 331 5.27 12.57 -14.75
CA ASP A 331 5.55 11.38 -13.93
C ASP A 331 4.29 10.52 -13.70
N CYS A 332 3.30 10.65 -14.59
CA CYS A 332 2.17 9.73 -14.64
C CYS A 332 1.88 9.25 -16.05
N LEU A 333 1.26 8.07 -16.10
CA LEU A 333 0.91 7.40 -17.33
C LEU A 333 -0.44 6.72 -17.13
N SER A 334 -1.37 6.96 -18.05
CA SER A 334 -2.64 6.23 -18.10
C SER A 334 -2.68 5.38 -19.35
N MET A 335 -3.11 4.13 -19.20
CA MET A 335 -3.15 3.13 -20.25
C MET A 335 -4.51 2.45 -20.25
N VAL A 336 -5.13 2.34 -21.42
CA VAL A 336 -6.26 1.45 -21.64
C VAL A 336 -5.77 0.22 -22.37
N PHE A 337 -5.89 -0.94 -21.73
CA PHE A 337 -5.67 -2.25 -22.33
C PHE A 337 -7.02 -2.87 -22.65
N LYS A 338 -7.27 -3.23 -23.90
CA LYS A 338 -8.55 -3.75 -24.36
C LYS A 338 -8.37 -5.03 -25.15
N ASP A 339 -8.95 -6.11 -24.67
CA ASP A 339 -9.02 -7.40 -25.35
C ASP A 339 -10.44 -7.68 -25.86
N SER A 340 -10.75 -8.94 -26.18
CA SER A 340 -12.08 -9.37 -26.62
C SER A 340 -13.12 -9.48 -25.50
N GLU A 341 -12.69 -9.56 -24.24
CA GLU A 341 -13.54 -9.79 -23.07
C GLU A 341 -13.83 -8.49 -22.29
N GLY A 342 -12.98 -7.47 -22.40
CA GLY A 342 -13.22 -6.17 -21.78
C GLY A 342 -12.05 -5.21 -21.87
N ARG A 343 -12.05 -4.22 -20.98
CA ARG A 343 -11.05 -3.16 -20.88
C ARG A 343 -10.53 -3.04 -19.46
N PHE A 344 -9.26 -2.68 -19.34
CA PHE A 344 -8.63 -2.21 -18.11
C PHE A 344 -8.17 -0.78 -18.34
N LEU A 345 -8.49 0.13 -17.41
CA LEU A 345 -7.85 1.42 -17.31
C LEU A 345 -6.84 1.36 -16.17
N LEU A 346 -5.58 1.49 -16.52
CA LEU A 346 -4.43 1.35 -15.64
C LEU A 346 -3.78 2.72 -15.49
N ASN A 347 -3.67 3.23 -14.27
CA ASN A 347 -3.04 4.51 -13.96
C ASN A 347 -1.76 4.25 -13.16
N TYR A 348 -0.67 4.80 -13.65
CA TYR A 348 0.66 4.56 -13.15
C TYR A 348 1.36 5.85 -12.70
N ARG A 349 2.27 5.68 -11.75
CA ARG A 349 3.27 6.68 -11.35
C ARG A 349 4.66 6.19 -11.71
N ARG A 350 5.58 7.10 -12.02
CA ARG A 350 6.98 6.76 -12.24
C ARG A 350 7.56 6.11 -10.98
N GLU A 351 8.45 5.14 -11.15
CA GLU A 351 9.18 4.51 -10.04
C GLU A 351 9.82 5.59 -9.15
N GLY A 352 9.63 5.48 -7.83
CA GLY A 352 10.04 6.50 -6.85
C GLY A 352 8.97 7.54 -6.47
N ASP A 353 8.03 7.87 -7.36
CA ASP A 353 6.99 8.90 -7.14
C ASP A 353 5.67 8.36 -6.56
N HIS A 354 5.61 7.05 -6.28
CA HIS A 354 4.42 6.33 -5.80
C HIS A 354 4.34 6.23 -4.26
N ARG A 355 5.29 6.79 -3.51
CA ARG A 355 5.38 6.62 -2.05
C ARG A 355 4.51 7.61 -1.25
N ASP A 356 4.09 8.71 -1.87
CA ASP A 356 3.24 9.71 -1.22
C ASP A 356 1.76 9.31 -1.35
N VAL A 357 1.28 8.50 -0.40
CA VAL A 357 -0.09 7.97 -0.40
C VAL A 357 -1.16 9.06 -0.38
N GLU A 358 -0.90 10.18 0.29
CA GLU A 358 -1.86 11.28 0.36
C GLU A 358 -1.98 12.00 -1.00
N LYS A 359 -0.87 12.13 -1.72
CA LYS A 359 -0.88 12.59 -3.10
C LYS A 359 -1.63 11.62 -4.02
N LEU A 360 -1.39 10.31 -3.89
CA LEU A 360 -2.12 9.30 -4.66
C LEU A 360 -3.64 9.39 -4.45
N LYS A 361 -4.08 9.52 -3.19
CA LYS A 361 -5.50 9.68 -2.84
C LYS A 361 -6.10 10.96 -3.44
N ALA A 362 -5.35 12.07 -3.43
CA ALA A 362 -5.80 13.31 -4.06
C ALA A 362 -6.02 13.13 -5.57
N ASP A 363 -5.13 12.38 -6.22
CA ASP A 363 -5.18 12.09 -7.65
C ASP A 363 -6.27 11.09 -8.04
N HIS A 364 -6.80 10.29 -7.10
CA HIS A 364 -7.88 9.34 -7.38
C HIS A 364 -9.11 10.03 -7.98
N SER A 365 -9.39 11.27 -7.57
CA SER A 365 -10.50 12.04 -8.13
C SER A 365 -10.34 12.26 -9.64
N ASP A 366 -9.12 12.42 -10.14
CA ASP A 366 -8.83 12.59 -11.56
C ASP A 366 -8.83 11.25 -12.32
N HIS A 367 -8.35 10.17 -11.71
CA HIS A 367 -8.47 8.82 -12.29
C HIS A 367 -9.94 8.41 -12.46
N HIS A 368 -10.79 8.69 -11.47
CA HIS A 368 -12.22 8.45 -11.54
C HIS A 368 -12.89 9.28 -12.65
N LYS A 369 -12.53 10.56 -12.80
CA LYS A 369 -13.01 11.39 -13.93
C LYS A 369 -12.60 10.80 -15.27
N LEU A 370 -11.34 10.41 -15.44
CA LEU A 370 -10.84 9.78 -16.66
C LEU A 370 -11.61 8.48 -16.97
N ALA A 371 -11.83 7.64 -15.96
CA ALA A 371 -12.62 6.41 -16.09
C ALA A 371 -14.05 6.69 -16.57
N ALA A 372 -14.71 7.68 -15.97
CA ALA A 372 -16.05 8.10 -16.39
C ALA A 372 -16.07 8.62 -17.83
N CYS A 373 -15.07 9.44 -18.22
CA CYS A 373 -14.91 9.94 -19.59
C CYS A 373 -14.67 8.85 -20.62
N LEU A 374 -14.00 7.77 -20.23
CA LEU A 374 -13.76 6.58 -21.06
C LEU A 374 -14.92 5.57 -21.00
N GLY A 375 -15.97 5.86 -20.23
CA GLY A 375 -17.17 5.05 -20.10
C GLY A 375 -16.95 3.74 -19.33
N PHE A 376 -16.09 3.74 -18.30
CA PHE A 376 -16.00 2.63 -17.35
C PHE A 376 -17.16 2.68 -16.34
N PRO A 377 -17.58 1.53 -15.77
CA PRO A 377 -18.69 1.46 -14.83
C PRO A 377 -18.39 2.22 -13.53
N ALA A 378 -19.33 3.05 -13.08
CA ALA A 378 -19.19 3.84 -11.85
C ALA A 378 -19.21 3.00 -10.56
N ASN A 379 -19.71 1.76 -10.64
CA ASN A 379 -19.81 0.80 -9.53
C ASN A 379 -18.68 -0.25 -9.53
N ALA A 380 -17.70 -0.15 -10.43
CA ALA A 380 -16.55 -1.05 -10.43
C ALA A 380 -15.71 -0.80 -9.17
N ASN A 381 -15.21 -1.86 -8.55
CA ASN A 381 -14.30 -1.77 -7.40
C ASN A 381 -12.87 -1.57 -7.93
N PRO A 382 -12.28 -0.38 -7.78
CA PRO A 382 -10.94 -0.15 -8.28
C PRO A 382 -9.89 -0.82 -7.40
N PHE A 383 -8.79 -1.21 -8.02
CA PHE A 383 -7.52 -1.43 -7.32
C PHE A 383 -6.97 -0.07 -6.87
N ASN A 384 -6.49 0.00 -5.63
CA ASN A 384 -5.81 1.17 -5.06
C ASN A 384 -4.51 0.70 -4.41
N TYR A 385 -3.39 1.29 -4.83
CA TYR A 385 -2.11 1.01 -4.22
C TYR A 385 -2.01 1.70 -2.86
N ASP A 386 -1.52 0.97 -1.85
CA ASP A 386 -1.46 1.43 -0.46
C ASP A 386 -0.16 2.18 -0.11
N GLY A 387 0.80 2.27 -1.06
CA GLY A 387 2.11 2.90 -0.87
C GLY A 387 3.12 2.07 -0.08
N ALA A 388 2.73 0.89 0.41
CA ALA A 388 3.52 0.08 1.34
C ALA A 388 3.67 -1.38 0.91
N ALA A 389 2.84 -1.86 -0.01
CA ALA A 389 2.91 -3.21 -0.53
C ALA A 389 4.25 -3.46 -1.22
N ASP A 390 4.85 -4.58 -0.86
CA ASP A 390 6.08 -5.08 -1.47
C ASP A 390 5.86 -5.38 -2.96
N PHE A 391 6.92 -5.36 -3.75
CA PHE A 391 6.85 -5.64 -5.19
C PHE A 391 7.43 -7.00 -5.50
N CYS A 392 6.97 -7.59 -6.60
CA CYS A 392 7.73 -8.66 -7.23
C CYS A 392 9.07 -8.07 -7.73
N HIS A 393 10.12 -8.24 -6.93
CA HIS A 393 11.45 -7.88 -7.35
C HIS A 393 11.81 -8.65 -8.62
N LYS A 394 12.47 -7.96 -9.55
CA LYS A 394 12.95 -8.50 -10.82
C LYS A 394 13.51 -9.90 -10.58
N LYS A 395 12.82 -10.94 -11.06
CA LYS A 395 13.50 -12.20 -11.38
C LYS A 395 14.55 -11.79 -12.37
N SER A 396 15.79 -11.78 -11.91
CA SER A 396 16.93 -11.37 -12.68
C SER A 396 16.89 -12.11 -14.00
N SER A 397 16.52 -11.40 -15.08
CA SER A 397 16.88 -11.78 -16.44
C SER A 397 18.35 -12.17 -16.41
N PRO A 398 18.80 -13.19 -17.18
CA PRO A 398 20.20 -13.59 -17.19
C PRO A 398 21.03 -12.32 -17.34
N ALA A 399 21.76 -11.99 -16.26
CA ALA A 399 22.35 -10.69 -16.12
C ALA A 399 23.27 -10.46 -17.32
N GLY A 400 23.14 -9.29 -17.94
CA GLY A 400 24.02 -8.92 -19.04
C GLY A 400 25.48 -9.02 -18.55
N PRO A 401 26.46 -9.27 -19.45
CA PRO A 401 27.87 -9.34 -19.06
C PRO A 401 28.37 -8.13 -18.25
N GLU A 402 27.77 -6.94 -18.45
CA GLU A 402 28.09 -5.72 -17.70
C GLU A 402 27.51 -5.69 -16.28
N ASP A 403 26.36 -6.33 -16.02
CA ASP A 403 25.69 -6.34 -14.72
C ASP A 403 26.35 -7.29 -13.70
N CYS A 404 27.14 -8.26 -14.17
CA CYS A 404 27.86 -9.24 -13.34
C CYS A 404 29.29 -8.85 -13.00
N HIS A 405 29.77 -7.73 -13.53
CA HIS A 405 31.16 -7.32 -13.37
C HIS A 405 31.49 -7.09 -11.88
N GLY A 406 32.37 -7.93 -11.33
CA GLY A 406 32.82 -7.87 -9.93
C GLY A 406 32.01 -8.72 -8.95
N LEU A 407 30.83 -9.22 -9.33
CA LEU A 407 29.97 -10.06 -8.46
C LEU A 407 30.33 -11.55 -8.52
N ASN A 408 30.78 -12.03 -9.68
CA ASN A 408 31.15 -13.44 -9.89
C ASN A 408 32.65 -13.72 -9.64
N VAL A 409 33.35 -12.84 -8.93
CA VAL A 409 34.77 -12.98 -8.63
C VAL A 409 34.94 -13.90 -7.43
N THR A 410 35.55 -15.07 -7.65
CA THR A 410 35.79 -16.03 -6.59
C THR A 410 36.95 -15.61 -5.70
N LEU A 411 36.86 -15.97 -4.41
CA LEU A 411 37.97 -15.84 -3.46
C LEU A 411 39.13 -16.74 -3.88
N GLN A 412 40.29 -16.13 -4.06
CA GLN A 412 41.52 -16.85 -4.33
C GLN A 412 42.07 -17.48 -3.04
N THR A 413 42.88 -18.53 -3.18
CA THR A 413 43.48 -19.27 -2.06
C THR A 413 44.22 -18.37 -1.06
N LYS A 414 44.87 -17.29 -1.52
CA LYS A 414 45.54 -16.31 -0.65
C LYS A 414 44.58 -15.57 0.29
N ASP A 415 43.31 -15.42 -0.11
CA ASP A 415 42.25 -14.71 0.61
C ASP A 415 41.31 -15.67 1.36
N MET A 416 41.56 -16.98 1.29
CA MET A 416 40.70 -18.00 1.90
C MET A 416 40.64 -17.90 3.44
N HIS A 417 41.57 -17.18 4.06
CA HIS A 417 41.52 -16.90 5.50
C HIS A 417 40.26 -16.13 5.93
N LYS A 418 39.59 -15.45 5.00
CA LYS A 418 38.38 -14.67 5.25
C LYS A 418 37.13 -15.53 5.54
N ILE A 419 37.12 -16.79 5.09
CA ILE A 419 35.96 -17.67 5.30
C ILE A 419 35.92 -18.25 6.72
N PHE A 420 37.03 -18.20 7.46
CA PHE A 420 37.11 -18.82 8.79
C PHE A 420 36.26 -18.07 9.79
N GLY A 421 35.43 -18.81 10.53
CA GLY A 421 34.50 -18.24 11.48
C GLY A 421 33.19 -18.98 11.54
N ASP A 422 32.26 -18.39 12.28
CA ASP A 422 30.91 -18.87 12.52
C ASP A 422 29.95 -18.02 11.68
N TRP A 423 29.05 -18.70 11.00
CA TRP A 423 28.20 -18.13 9.96
C TRP A 423 26.79 -18.68 10.06
N VAL A 424 25.81 -17.84 9.76
CA VAL A 424 24.40 -18.21 9.67
C VAL A 424 23.97 -18.18 8.23
N LEU A 425 23.35 -19.26 7.74
CA LEU A 425 22.73 -19.27 6.43
C LEU A 425 21.52 -18.36 6.46
N VAL A 426 21.50 -17.35 5.59
CA VAL A 426 20.39 -16.39 5.52
C VAL A 426 19.54 -16.57 4.27
N TRP A 427 20.16 -17.07 3.20
CA TRP A 427 19.46 -17.31 1.94
C TRP A 427 20.12 -18.46 1.17
N SER A 428 19.34 -19.31 0.51
CA SER A 428 19.89 -20.38 -0.34
C SER A 428 18.99 -20.72 -1.53
N THR A 429 19.60 -21.11 -2.64
CA THR A 429 18.91 -21.62 -3.83
C THR A 429 19.67 -22.77 -4.50
N THR A 430 19.00 -23.52 -5.36
CA THR A 430 19.57 -24.68 -6.06
C THR A 430 19.01 -24.85 -7.47
N ASP A 431 19.82 -25.44 -8.37
CA ASP A 431 19.42 -25.81 -9.72
C ASP A 431 18.97 -27.28 -9.87
N HIS A 432 18.88 -28.02 -8.76
CA HIS A 432 18.46 -29.43 -8.76
C HIS A 432 17.07 -29.61 -8.13
N ASP A 433 16.16 -30.23 -8.88
CA ASP A 433 14.76 -30.42 -8.47
C ASP A 433 14.61 -31.21 -7.16
N GLY A 434 15.49 -32.20 -6.91
CA GLY A 434 15.47 -32.98 -5.67
C GLY A 434 15.80 -32.13 -4.44
N TYR A 435 16.72 -31.19 -4.58
CA TYR A 435 17.13 -30.29 -3.52
C TYR A 435 16.11 -29.17 -3.27
N GLN A 436 15.39 -28.73 -4.29
CA GLN A 436 14.29 -27.77 -4.13
C GLN A 436 13.19 -28.29 -3.18
N ALA A 437 12.98 -29.60 -3.09
CA ALA A 437 12.03 -30.19 -2.15
C ALA A 437 12.55 -30.29 -0.70
N LEU A 438 13.87 -30.12 -0.49
CA LEU A 438 14.52 -30.18 0.82
C LEU A 438 14.70 -28.80 1.45
N ILE A 439 15.02 -27.79 0.65
CA ILE A 439 15.26 -26.39 1.08
C ILE A 439 14.13 -25.85 1.99
N PRO A 440 12.83 -25.98 1.64
CA PRO A 440 11.74 -25.47 2.48
C PRO A 440 11.56 -26.18 3.83
N LYS A 441 12.23 -27.32 4.04
CA LYS A 441 12.15 -28.07 5.30
C LYS A 441 13.17 -27.59 6.33
N VAL A 442 14.16 -26.81 5.92
CA VAL A 442 15.17 -26.21 6.81
C VAL A 442 14.61 -24.92 7.39
N THR A 443 14.66 -24.76 8.70
CA THR A 443 14.23 -23.54 9.40
C THR A 443 15.41 -22.63 9.75
N SER A 444 16.57 -23.21 10.08
CA SER A 444 17.81 -22.48 10.34
C SER A 444 19.02 -23.35 10.03
N SER A 445 20.14 -22.72 9.68
CA SER A 445 21.41 -23.41 9.49
C SER A 445 22.57 -22.56 10.01
N HIS A 446 23.41 -23.18 10.85
CA HIS A 446 24.63 -22.59 11.38
C HIS A 446 25.84 -23.36 10.87
N VAL A 447 26.84 -22.63 10.37
CA VAL A 447 28.03 -23.17 9.73
C VAL A 447 29.30 -22.69 10.41
N GLU A 448 30.23 -23.61 10.62
CA GLU A 448 31.58 -23.34 11.10
C GLU A 448 32.60 -23.71 10.03
N PHE A 449 33.47 -22.77 9.67
CA PHE A 449 34.68 -23.05 8.90
C PHE A 449 35.89 -22.95 9.82
N ARG A 450 36.66 -24.04 9.92
CA ARG A 450 37.86 -24.13 10.77
C ARG A 450 39.04 -24.69 10.00
N LEU A 451 40.15 -23.96 9.96
CA LEU A 451 41.41 -24.45 9.37
C LEU A 451 42.03 -25.50 10.30
N ARG A 452 42.45 -26.63 9.73
CA ARG A 452 43.14 -27.70 10.45
C ARG A 452 44.63 -27.40 10.60
N ASP A 453 45.29 -28.14 11.50
CA ASP A 453 46.72 -27.98 11.79
C ASP A 453 47.64 -28.19 10.57
N ASP A 454 47.18 -28.95 9.57
CA ASP A 454 47.90 -29.16 8.31
C ASP A 454 47.95 -27.90 7.41
N LYS A 455 47.21 -26.85 7.78
CA LYS A 455 47.05 -25.57 7.07
C LYS A 455 46.60 -25.71 5.60
N LYS A 456 46.03 -26.86 5.24
CA LYS A 456 45.58 -27.17 3.88
C LYS A 456 44.13 -27.62 3.86
N THR A 457 43.64 -28.13 4.98
CA THR A 457 42.29 -28.67 5.10
C THR A 457 41.44 -27.74 5.95
N VAL A 458 40.23 -27.43 5.48
CA VAL A 458 39.21 -26.70 6.20
C VAL A 458 38.10 -27.68 6.59
N THR A 459 37.77 -27.75 7.86
CA THR A 459 36.59 -28.47 8.33
C THR A 459 35.39 -27.55 8.26
N PHE A 460 34.37 -27.98 7.52
CA PHE A 460 33.05 -27.40 7.42
C PHE A 460 32.11 -28.20 8.32
N THR A 461 31.52 -27.53 9.32
CA THR A 461 30.50 -28.12 10.17
C THR A 461 29.21 -27.34 9.99
N GLU A 462 28.19 -27.97 9.40
CA GLU A 462 26.88 -27.38 9.21
C GLU A 462 25.85 -28.06 10.10
N ARG A 463 25.05 -27.26 10.81
CA ARG A 463 23.97 -27.75 11.67
C ARG A 463 22.65 -27.19 11.19
N ASN A 464 21.83 -28.07 10.63
CA ASN A 464 20.53 -27.75 10.07
C ASN A 464 19.41 -28.13 11.05
N MET A 465 18.54 -27.17 11.34
CA MET A 465 17.26 -27.39 12.03
C MET A 465 16.17 -27.58 10.99
N TYR A 466 15.35 -28.62 11.12
CA TYR A 466 14.22 -28.89 10.21
C TYR A 466 12.86 -28.64 10.86
N THR A 467 11.79 -28.58 10.04
CA THR A 467 10.39 -28.21 10.39
C THR A 467 9.68 -29.07 11.46
N HIS A 468 10.38 -29.96 12.17
CA HIS A 468 9.91 -30.69 13.34
C HIS A 468 10.94 -30.71 14.49
N GLN A 469 11.79 -29.68 14.58
CA GLN A 469 12.88 -29.56 15.56
C GLN A 469 13.91 -30.72 15.51
N SER A 470 13.99 -31.44 14.38
CA SER A 470 15.04 -32.45 14.19
C SER A 470 16.32 -31.76 13.74
N CYS A 471 17.40 -32.03 14.47
CA CYS A 471 18.73 -31.51 14.20
C CYS A 471 19.56 -32.51 13.40
N VAL A 472 20.16 -32.03 12.31
CA VAL A 472 21.12 -32.80 11.51
C VAL A 472 22.41 -32.02 11.43
N THR A 473 23.54 -32.67 11.74
CA THR A 473 24.87 -32.08 11.66
C THR A 473 25.68 -32.75 10.57
N TYR A 474 26.18 -31.98 9.62
CA TYR A 474 27.12 -32.42 8.59
C TYR A 474 28.52 -31.95 8.96
N VAL A 475 29.50 -32.84 8.90
CA VAL A 475 30.91 -32.53 9.08
C VAL A 475 31.65 -33.00 7.84
N ILE A 476 32.16 -32.05 7.06
CA ILE A 476 32.81 -32.29 5.78
C ILE A 476 34.20 -31.65 5.81
N ASN A 477 35.20 -32.31 5.23
CA ASN A 477 36.52 -31.71 5.05
C ASN A 477 36.68 -31.22 3.61
N MET A 478 37.21 -30.02 3.47
CA MET A 478 37.51 -29.38 2.19
C MET A 478 39.03 -29.15 2.09
N THR A 479 39.63 -29.46 0.95
CA THR A 479 41.06 -29.18 0.71
C THR A 479 41.23 -27.91 -0.10
N MET A 480 42.11 -27.01 0.37
CA MET A 480 42.48 -25.79 -0.34
C MET A 480 43.38 -26.09 -1.54
N PRO A 481 43.27 -25.33 -2.64
CA PRO A 481 44.21 -25.43 -3.75
C PRO A 481 45.65 -25.16 -3.32
N ILE A 482 46.61 -25.69 -4.08
CA ILE A 482 48.04 -25.38 -3.88
C ILE A 482 48.40 -24.06 -4.58
N ASP A 483 47.74 -23.74 -5.69
CA ASP A 483 47.98 -22.50 -6.43
C ASP A 483 47.29 -21.32 -5.72
N PRO A 484 48.04 -20.27 -5.32
CA PRO A 484 47.48 -19.11 -4.64
C PRO A 484 46.43 -18.33 -5.45
N LEU A 485 46.39 -18.50 -6.78
CA LEU A 485 45.44 -17.86 -7.69
C LEU A 485 44.21 -18.73 -7.99
N ASP A 486 44.24 -20.02 -7.63
CA ASP A 486 43.08 -20.90 -7.73
C ASP A 486 42.09 -20.61 -6.59
N SER A 487 40.83 -20.96 -6.81
CA SER A 487 39.68 -20.64 -5.98
C SER A 487 38.75 -21.84 -5.70
N THR A 488 39.04 -23.01 -6.27
CA THR A 488 38.15 -24.17 -6.18
C THR A 488 38.62 -25.17 -5.14
N MET A 489 37.88 -25.31 -4.05
CA MET A 489 38.13 -26.32 -3.02
C MET A 489 37.42 -27.63 -3.38
N THR A 490 37.95 -28.75 -2.91
CA THR A 490 37.33 -30.08 -3.10
C THR A 490 36.97 -30.71 -1.77
N THR A 491 35.75 -31.24 -1.66
CA THR A 491 35.30 -31.97 -0.47
C THR A 491 35.65 -33.45 -0.56
N PHE A 492 35.78 -34.06 0.62
CA PHE A 492 35.97 -35.49 0.79
C PHE A 492 34.83 -36.05 1.64
N PRO A 493 34.55 -37.37 1.56
CA PRO A 493 33.57 -38.03 2.39
C PRO A 493 33.67 -37.61 3.86
N GLY A 494 32.53 -37.16 4.38
CA GLY A 494 32.37 -36.65 5.73
C GLY A 494 31.50 -37.57 6.58
N SER A 495 30.88 -36.99 7.59
CA SER A 495 29.91 -37.65 8.43
C SER A 495 28.65 -36.81 8.58
N MET A 496 27.50 -37.48 8.66
CA MET A 496 26.22 -36.88 9.00
C MET A 496 25.78 -37.46 10.34
N GLU A 497 25.48 -36.60 11.32
CA GLU A 497 24.84 -37.00 12.56
C GLU A 497 23.37 -36.60 12.53
N LYS A 498 22.47 -37.57 12.71
CA LYS A 498 21.03 -37.34 12.84
C LYS A 498 20.51 -38.13 14.03
N ASP A 499 19.81 -37.44 14.94
CA ASP A 499 19.23 -38.06 16.14
C ASP A 499 20.26 -38.84 17.01
N GLY A 500 21.54 -38.42 16.99
CA GLY A 500 22.65 -39.06 17.70
C GLY A 500 23.25 -40.28 17.00
N LEU A 501 22.76 -40.63 15.80
CA LEU A 501 23.35 -41.66 14.95
C LEU A 501 24.32 -41.02 13.96
N LEU A 502 25.56 -41.50 13.95
CA LEU A 502 26.59 -41.05 13.01
C LEU A 502 26.60 -41.96 11.77
N GLU A 503 26.36 -41.37 10.62
CA GLU A 503 26.37 -42.01 9.31
C GLU A 503 27.50 -41.45 8.43
N VAL A 504 27.99 -42.28 7.51
CA VAL A 504 29.00 -41.85 6.55
C VAL A 504 28.33 -41.04 5.45
N TYR A 505 28.82 -39.83 5.23
CA TYR A 505 28.34 -38.95 4.17
C TYR A 505 29.33 -38.97 3.00
N ASN A 506 29.04 -39.77 1.98
CA ASN A 506 29.98 -40.13 0.92
C ASN A 506 30.00 -39.18 -0.30
N GLU A 507 29.57 -37.93 -0.13
CA GLU A 507 29.48 -37.00 -1.24
C GLU A 507 30.78 -36.21 -1.44
N THR A 508 31.20 -36.11 -2.70
CA THR A 508 32.32 -35.27 -3.14
C THR A 508 31.77 -34.13 -3.98
N ALA A 509 32.25 -32.92 -3.70
CA ALA A 509 31.79 -31.69 -4.31
C ALA A 509 32.96 -30.74 -4.55
N THR A 510 32.76 -29.82 -5.48
CA THR A 510 33.61 -28.64 -5.65
C THR A 510 32.96 -27.45 -4.98
N VAL A 511 33.76 -26.63 -4.31
CA VAL A 511 33.29 -25.48 -3.55
C VAL A 511 34.03 -24.22 -3.99
N ASN A 512 33.29 -23.15 -4.29
CA ASN A 512 33.83 -21.83 -4.59
C ASN A 512 33.20 -20.80 -3.65
N PHE A 513 34.00 -19.86 -3.15
CA PHE A 513 33.54 -18.79 -2.27
C PHE A 513 33.58 -17.44 -2.97
N PHE A 514 32.70 -16.54 -2.55
CA PHE A 514 32.64 -15.15 -2.99
C PHE A 514 32.50 -14.28 -1.74
N GLU A 515 33.34 -13.25 -1.62
CA GLU A 515 33.19 -12.23 -0.58
C GLU A 515 32.36 -11.09 -1.15
N THR A 516 31.13 -10.97 -0.68
CA THR A 516 30.18 -9.96 -1.13
C THR A 516 30.21 -8.72 -0.24
N CYS A 517 30.62 -8.85 1.02
CA CYS A 517 30.87 -7.76 1.97
C CYS A 517 31.75 -8.26 3.15
N PRO A 518 32.22 -7.38 4.06
CA PRO A 518 33.08 -7.79 5.20
C PRO A 518 32.49 -8.86 6.13
N ASP A 519 31.16 -8.88 6.26
CA ASP A 519 30.39 -9.79 7.13
C ASP A 519 29.40 -10.64 6.32
N CYS A 520 29.66 -10.80 5.03
CA CYS A 520 28.88 -11.61 4.10
C CYS A 520 29.77 -12.65 3.42
N LEU A 521 29.27 -13.86 3.26
CA LEU A 521 29.96 -14.91 2.53
C LEU A 521 28.98 -15.65 1.63
N SER A 522 29.30 -15.80 0.35
CA SER A 522 28.54 -16.64 -0.56
C SER A 522 29.37 -17.87 -0.93
N MET A 523 28.73 -19.03 -1.01
CA MET A 523 29.35 -20.31 -1.34
C MET A 523 28.55 -20.99 -2.44
N ILE A 524 29.23 -21.39 -3.52
CA ILE A 524 28.70 -22.38 -4.46
C ILE A 524 29.22 -23.74 -4.01
N PHE A 525 28.30 -24.64 -3.66
CA PHE A 525 28.58 -26.05 -3.44
C PHE A 525 28.04 -26.84 -4.63
N LYS A 526 28.90 -27.59 -5.32
CA LYS A 526 28.53 -28.35 -6.51
C LYS A 526 28.93 -29.80 -6.37
N ASP A 527 27.95 -30.69 -6.32
CA ASP A 527 28.13 -32.14 -6.32
C ASP A 527 27.79 -32.74 -7.70
N SER A 528 27.52 -34.06 -7.72
CA SER A 528 27.12 -34.78 -8.93
C SER A 528 25.67 -34.54 -9.36
N GLU A 529 24.80 -34.10 -8.45
CA GLU A 529 23.37 -33.90 -8.70
C GLU A 529 23.07 -32.45 -9.12
N GLY A 530 23.73 -31.47 -8.51
CA GLY A 530 23.56 -30.08 -8.89
C GLY A 530 24.42 -29.09 -8.10
N ARG A 531 23.92 -27.86 -8.03
CA ARG A 531 24.56 -26.73 -7.35
C ARG A 531 23.64 -26.14 -6.31
N PHE A 532 24.23 -25.77 -5.18
CA PHE A 532 23.65 -24.84 -4.22
C PHE A 532 24.41 -23.53 -4.26
N LEU A 533 23.69 -22.42 -4.22
CA LEU A 533 24.24 -21.12 -3.84
C LEU A 533 23.74 -20.82 -2.42
N LEU A 534 24.69 -20.75 -1.48
CA LEU A 534 24.45 -20.55 -0.06
C LEU A 534 24.99 -19.17 0.33
N ASN A 535 24.14 -18.30 0.86
CA ASN A 535 24.51 -16.97 1.31
C ASN A 535 24.45 -16.89 2.83
N TYR A 536 25.54 -16.43 3.42
CA TYR A 536 25.79 -16.42 4.84
C TYR A 536 26.03 -15.01 5.37
N ARG A 537 25.61 -14.79 6.61
CA ARG A 537 26.00 -13.64 7.45
C ARG A 537 26.85 -14.12 8.60
N ARG A 538 27.77 -13.28 9.08
CA ARG A 538 28.59 -13.59 10.26
C ARG A 538 27.67 -13.78 11.48
N GLU A 539 28.03 -14.70 12.37
CA GLU A 539 27.30 -14.92 13.64
C GLU A 539 27.17 -13.59 14.41
N GLY A 540 25.96 -13.26 14.85
CA GLY A 540 25.60 -11.97 15.46
C GLY A 540 25.00 -10.93 14.50
N ASP A 541 25.30 -10.97 13.21
CA ASP A 541 24.85 -9.97 12.21
C ASP A 541 23.59 -10.39 11.42
N HIS A 542 23.00 -11.53 11.77
CA HIS A 542 21.86 -12.17 11.08
C HIS A 542 20.48 -11.82 11.67
N ARG A 543 20.42 -10.97 12.71
CA ARG A 543 19.17 -10.68 13.44
C ARG A 543 18.35 -9.53 12.86
N ASP A 544 18.96 -8.70 12.01
CA ASP A 544 18.27 -7.58 11.37
C ASP A 544 17.55 -8.05 10.11
N VAL A 545 16.28 -8.42 10.27
CA VAL A 545 15.44 -8.97 9.20
C VAL A 545 15.26 -7.98 8.04
N GLU A 546 15.20 -6.68 8.31
CA GLU A 546 15.06 -5.67 7.25
C GLU A 546 16.34 -5.56 6.42
N LYS A 547 17.51 -5.67 7.07
CA LYS A 547 18.79 -5.78 6.37
C LYS A 547 18.87 -7.05 5.52
N LEU A 548 18.44 -8.20 6.05
CA LEU A 548 18.41 -9.46 5.29
C LEU A 548 17.55 -9.35 4.04
N LYS A 549 16.33 -8.78 4.17
CA LYS A 549 15.43 -8.54 3.03
C LYS A 549 16.06 -7.60 2.00
N ALA A 550 16.72 -6.53 2.44
CA ALA A 550 17.40 -5.61 1.52
C ALA A 550 18.50 -6.33 0.71
N ASP A 551 19.22 -7.27 1.32
CA ASP A 551 20.27 -8.05 0.64
C ASP A 551 19.72 -9.10 -0.34
N HIS A 552 18.42 -9.45 -0.29
CA HIS A 552 17.84 -10.46 -1.18
C HIS A 552 18.01 -10.08 -2.65
N SER A 553 17.91 -8.80 -2.99
CA SER A 553 18.15 -8.32 -4.36
C SER A 553 19.54 -8.69 -4.86
N ASP A 554 20.56 -8.52 -4.01
CA ASP A 554 21.95 -8.84 -4.34
C ASP A 554 22.19 -10.35 -4.44
N HIS A 555 21.57 -11.15 -3.56
CA HIS A 555 21.63 -12.62 -3.63
C HIS A 555 21.00 -13.16 -4.92
N HIS A 556 19.83 -12.64 -5.30
CA HIS A 556 19.18 -13.00 -6.56
C HIS A 556 20.02 -12.58 -7.77
N LYS A 557 20.64 -11.40 -7.73
CA LYS A 557 21.54 -10.93 -8.77
C LYS A 557 22.76 -11.85 -8.93
N LEU A 558 23.38 -12.26 -7.82
CA LEU A 558 24.50 -13.22 -7.83
C LEU A 558 24.07 -14.57 -8.40
N ALA A 559 22.91 -15.09 -7.98
CA ALA A 559 22.35 -16.34 -8.51
C ALA A 559 22.18 -16.29 -10.03
N ALA A 560 21.64 -15.18 -10.56
CA ALA A 560 21.53 -14.96 -12.00
C ALA A 560 22.88 -14.94 -12.70
N CYS A 561 23.84 -14.21 -12.14
CA CYS A 561 25.20 -14.12 -12.68
C CYS A 561 25.92 -15.48 -12.72
N LEU A 562 25.57 -16.38 -11.81
CA LEU A 562 26.09 -17.74 -11.74
C LEU A 562 25.25 -18.76 -12.53
N GLY A 563 24.16 -18.30 -13.16
CA GLY A 563 23.26 -19.13 -13.96
C GLY A 563 22.50 -20.17 -13.12
N LEU A 564 22.15 -19.86 -11.87
CA LEU A 564 21.16 -20.64 -11.11
C LEU A 564 19.74 -20.18 -11.47
N PRO A 565 18.74 -21.08 -11.45
CA PRO A 565 17.38 -20.73 -11.82
C PRO A 565 16.79 -19.73 -10.82
N ALA A 566 16.17 -18.66 -11.34
CA ALA A 566 15.46 -17.65 -10.55
C ALA A 566 14.19 -18.17 -9.85
N ASN A 567 13.88 -19.47 -10.03
CA ASN A 567 12.57 -20.09 -9.81
C ASN A 567 12.57 -21.18 -8.72
N ALA A 568 13.69 -21.39 -8.05
CA ALA A 568 13.73 -22.28 -6.90
C ALA A 568 13.22 -21.51 -5.68
N ASN A 569 12.15 -21.98 -5.04
CA ASN A 569 11.67 -21.51 -3.72
C ASN A 569 12.87 -21.43 -2.77
N PRO A 570 13.44 -20.23 -2.55
CA PRO A 570 14.70 -20.15 -1.84
C PRO A 570 14.44 -20.34 -0.35
N PHE A 571 15.44 -20.86 0.35
CA PHE A 571 15.45 -20.75 1.80
C PHE A 571 15.65 -19.28 2.15
N ASN A 572 14.84 -18.78 3.09
CA ASN A 572 14.97 -17.45 3.66
C ASN A 572 14.96 -17.59 5.18
N TYR A 573 16.00 -17.11 5.83
CA TYR A 573 16.04 -17.10 7.28
C TYR A 573 15.13 -15.99 7.82
N ASP A 574 14.27 -16.33 8.77
CA ASP A 574 13.25 -15.43 9.33
C ASP A 574 13.78 -14.51 10.45
N GLY A 575 15.06 -14.65 10.83
CA GLY A 575 15.68 -13.92 11.93
C GLY A 575 15.31 -14.41 13.32
N ALA A 576 14.43 -15.41 13.44
CA ALA A 576 13.81 -15.82 14.69
C ALA A 576 13.91 -17.33 14.98
N ALA A 577 14.15 -18.16 13.96
CA ALA A 577 14.23 -19.60 14.12
C ALA A 577 15.43 -20.01 15.01
N ASP A 578 15.16 -20.90 15.96
CA ASP A 578 16.16 -21.49 16.84
C ASP A 578 17.17 -22.32 16.06
N PHE A 579 18.41 -22.37 16.56
CA PHE A 579 19.49 -23.17 16.00
C PHE A 579 19.67 -24.49 16.75
N CYS A 580 20.30 -25.45 16.09
CA CYS A 580 20.76 -26.67 16.74
C CYS A 580 21.88 -26.35 17.73
N HIS A 581 21.55 -26.31 19.02
CA HIS A 581 22.55 -26.17 20.07
C HIS A 581 23.47 -27.40 20.11
N LYS A 582 24.76 -27.15 20.30
CA LYS A 582 25.79 -28.17 20.48
C LYS A 582 25.35 -29.11 21.60
N LYS A 583 25.02 -30.38 21.30
CA LYS A 583 24.93 -31.43 22.34
C LYS A 583 26.36 -31.76 22.80
N SER A 584 27.00 -30.85 23.54
CA SER A 584 28.14 -31.16 24.40
C SER A 584 28.42 -30.02 25.38
N SER A 585 28.14 -30.37 26.65
CA SER A 585 28.52 -29.72 27.91
C SER A 585 27.58 -28.64 28.46
N PRO A 586 27.14 -28.76 29.73
CA PRO A 586 26.36 -27.72 30.39
C PRO A 586 27.17 -26.43 30.44
N GLU A 587 26.54 -25.30 30.11
CA GLU A 587 27.04 -23.99 30.49
C GLU A 587 27.26 -24.00 32.01
N VAL A 588 28.53 -24.04 32.41
CA VAL A 588 28.89 -23.66 33.77
C VAL A 588 28.67 -22.15 33.82
N GLU A 589 27.63 -21.73 34.53
CA GLU A 589 27.44 -20.33 34.90
C GLU A 589 28.76 -19.80 35.50
N PRO A 590 29.26 -18.63 35.05
CA PRO A 590 30.39 -18.01 35.71
C PRO A 590 29.98 -17.62 37.13
N GLU A 591 30.65 -18.20 38.12
CA GLU A 591 30.55 -17.75 39.52
C GLU A 591 30.87 -16.25 39.59
N ALA A 592 29.90 -15.49 40.11
CA ALA A 592 30.07 -14.09 40.41
C ALA A 592 31.25 -13.91 41.39
N SER A 593 32.25 -13.14 40.96
CA SER A 593 33.31 -12.58 41.82
C SER A 593 33.03 -11.10 42.07
#